data_AF-A0A2H0DFX6-F1
#
_entry.id   AF-A0A2H0DFX6-F1
#
_cell.length_a   1.000
_cell.length_b   1.000
_cell.length_c   1.000
_cell.angle_alpha   90.00
_cell.angle_beta   90.00
_cell.angle_gamma   90.00
#
_symmetry.space_group_name_H-M   'P 1'
#
loop_
_entity.id
_entity.type
_entity.pdbx_description
1 polymer ?
#
loop_
_entity_poly.entity_id
_entity_poly.type
_entity_poly.pdbx_seq_one_letter_code
_entity_poly.pdbx_strand_id
1 'polypeptide(L)'
;MMKKFTIVLTCIMALSLVACSGTSDEEKALLPFPLPKFTPSLDIKPSWKVSTSAEVEGVFSRLQPGMAYGKVYVAGTNGEVEARNLEDGKLVWKKKMDVIIESGVAVADRIVVVGSQEGEVIALDAETGEELWRNLVSSEIISPAA
;
A
#
# COMPACT_ATOMS: atom_id res chain seq x y z
N MET A 1 13.39 36.33 -57.61
CA MET A 1 12.67 36.83 -56.40
C MET A 1 11.93 35.72 -55.65
N MET A 2 11.34 34.71 -56.34
CA MET A 2 10.56 33.62 -55.72
C MET A 2 11.35 32.66 -54.79
N LYS A 3 12.61 32.30 -55.10
CA LYS A 3 13.42 31.38 -54.26
C LYS A 3 13.71 31.92 -52.84
N LYS A 4 13.89 33.24 -52.69
CA LYS A 4 14.08 33.88 -51.37
C LYS A 4 12.80 33.84 -50.54
N PHE A 5 11.64 33.94 -51.21
CA PHE A 5 10.33 33.87 -50.56
C PHE A 5 10.00 32.44 -50.09
N THR A 6 10.35 31.43 -50.90
CA THR A 6 10.19 30.02 -50.52
C THR A 6 11.04 29.63 -49.30
N ILE A 7 12.30 30.09 -49.22
CA ILE A 7 13.19 29.82 -48.08
C ILE A 7 12.64 30.46 -46.80
N VAL A 8 12.18 31.71 -46.88
CA VAL A 8 11.57 32.42 -45.74
C VAL A 8 10.29 31.70 -45.28
N LEU A 9 9.46 31.24 -46.22
CA LEU A 9 8.23 30.52 -45.89
C LEU A 9 8.50 29.17 -45.21
N THR A 10 9.51 28.42 -45.67
CA THR A 10 9.91 27.15 -45.03
C THR A 10 10.52 27.36 -43.65
N CYS A 11 11.28 28.44 -43.43
CA CYS A 11 11.82 28.77 -42.11
C CYS A 11 10.70 29.11 -41.12
N ILE A 12 9.70 29.90 -41.54
CA ILE A 12 8.55 30.25 -40.69
C ILE A 12 7.74 29.01 -40.30
N MET A 13 7.54 28.09 -41.25
CA MET A 13 6.82 26.84 -40.99
C MET A 13 7.60 25.92 -40.02
N ALA A 14 8.92 25.83 -40.14
CA ALA A 14 9.76 25.08 -39.20
C ALA A 14 9.77 25.67 -37.79
N LEU A 15 9.75 27.01 -37.65
CA LEU A 15 9.64 27.70 -36.35
C LEU A 15 8.28 27.46 -35.67
N SER A 16 7.20 27.33 -36.44
CA SER A 16 5.87 27.00 -35.89
C SER A 16 5.75 25.57 -35.35
N LEU A 17 6.52 24.62 -35.90
CA LEU A 17 6.53 23.22 -35.44
C LEU A 17 7.21 23.05 -34.07
N VAL A 18 8.22 23.88 -33.75
CA VAL A 18 8.89 23.88 -32.44
C VAL A 18 8.01 24.47 -31.34
N ALA A 19 7.07 25.36 -31.70
CA ALA A 19 6.15 25.99 -30.77
C ALA A 19 5.09 25.03 -30.20
N CYS A 20 4.81 23.91 -30.87
CA CYS A 20 3.89 22.88 -30.37
C CYS A 20 4.55 21.85 -29.44
N SER A 21 5.86 21.95 -29.20
CA SER A 21 6.63 20.97 -28.41
C SER A 21 7.23 21.58 -27.14
N GLY A 22 6.60 22.62 -26.58
CA GLY A 22 7.21 23.41 -25.52
C GLY A 22 6.23 23.97 -24.49
N THR A 23 5.41 23.14 -23.85
CA THR A 23 5.09 23.33 -22.42
C THR A 23 4.98 21.93 -21.80
N SER A 24 6.03 21.50 -21.10
CA SER A 24 5.81 20.62 -19.97
C SER A 24 5.19 21.53 -18.92
N ASP A 25 3.87 21.51 -18.81
CA ASP A 25 3.21 22.13 -17.66
C ASP A 25 3.79 21.42 -16.44
N GLU A 26 4.70 22.10 -15.73
CA GLU A 26 5.12 21.67 -14.41
C GLU A 26 3.84 21.67 -13.57
N GLU A 27 3.29 20.48 -13.38
CA GLU A 27 2.18 20.24 -12.48
C GLU A 27 2.63 20.77 -11.12
N LYS A 28 2.20 21.99 -10.77
CA LYS A 28 2.49 22.59 -9.47
C LYS A 28 1.84 21.70 -8.44
N ALA A 29 2.61 20.76 -7.91
CA ALA A 29 2.18 19.86 -6.86
C ALA A 29 1.58 20.71 -5.74
N LEU A 30 0.29 20.52 -5.48
CA LEU A 30 -0.38 21.17 -4.36
C LEU A 30 0.28 20.64 -3.08
N LEU A 31 1.14 21.45 -2.47
CA LEU A 31 1.78 21.08 -1.22
C LEU A 31 0.73 20.98 -0.11
N PRO A 32 0.83 20.00 0.79
CA PRO A 32 -0.03 19.95 1.96
C PRO A 32 0.16 21.21 2.80
N PHE A 33 -0.93 21.72 3.36
CA PHE A 33 -0.85 22.84 4.29
C PHE A 33 0.01 22.47 5.50
N PRO A 34 0.80 23.41 6.04
CA PRO A 34 1.55 23.17 7.26
C PRO A 34 0.60 22.85 8.40
N LEU A 35 1.05 22.00 9.33
CA LEU A 35 0.31 21.65 10.54
C LEU A 35 -0.11 22.94 11.28
N PRO A 36 -1.41 23.11 11.61
CA PRO A 36 -1.85 24.26 12.37
C PRO A 36 -1.27 24.20 13.78
N LYS A 37 -0.99 25.37 14.36
CA LYS A 37 -0.58 25.46 15.76
C LYS A 37 -1.80 25.22 16.64
N PHE A 38 -1.71 24.25 17.54
CA PHE A 38 -2.73 23.98 18.56
C PHE A 38 -2.06 23.62 19.89
N THR A 39 -2.81 23.74 20.98
CA THR A 39 -2.38 23.31 22.31
C THR A 39 -3.03 21.96 22.62
N PRO A 40 -2.27 20.87 22.79
CA PRO A 40 -2.82 19.56 23.11
C PRO A 40 -3.53 19.58 24.47
N SER A 41 -4.72 18.99 24.54
CA SER A 41 -5.43 18.76 25.81
C SER A 41 -4.97 17.49 26.54
N LEU A 42 -4.29 16.58 25.82
CA LEU A 42 -3.81 15.30 26.33
C LEU A 42 -2.48 14.94 25.67
N ASP A 43 -1.54 14.42 26.46
CA ASP A 43 -0.29 13.83 25.98
C ASP A 43 -0.47 12.30 25.83
N ILE A 44 -0.63 11.83 24.59
CA ILE A 44 -0.82 10.40 24.28
C ILE A 44 0.56 9.80 24.00
N LYS A 45 0.96 8.82 24.81
CA LYS A 45 2.20 8.06 24.61
C LYS A 45 1.90 6.63 24.14
N PRO A 46 2.66 6.11 23.17
CA PRO A 46 2.50 4.72 22.74
C PRO A 46 2.89 3.77 23.88
N SER A 47 2.11 2.70 24.08
CA SER A 47 2.45 1.62 25.02
C SER A 47 3.69 0.86 24.56
N TRP A 48 3.80 0.64 23.25
CA TRP A 48 4.98 0.10 22.59
C TRP A 48 5.04 0.58 21.13
N LYS A 49 6.23 0.47 20.53
CA LYS A 49 6.46 0.71 19.10
C LYS A 49 7.48 -0.29 18.60
N VAL A 50 7.19 -0.90 17.46
CA VAL A 50 8.07 -1.89 16.85
C VAL A 50 7.93 -1.84 15.33
N SER A 51 9.03 -2.09 14.62
CA SER A 51 9.01 -2.26 13.16
C SER A 51 8.64 -3.69 12.81
N THR A 52 7.78 -3.86 11.83
CA THR A 52 7.37 -5.16 11.28
C THR A 52 8.23 -5.53 10.09
N SER A 53 8.33 -6.82 9.77
CA SER A 53 8.84 -7.26 8.48
C SER A 53 7.76 -7.29 7.40
N ALA A 54 6.48 -7.22 7.80
CA ALA A 54 5.39 -6.82 6.92
C ALA A 54 5.64 -5.40 6.39
N GLU A 55 5.82 -5.31 5.07
CA GLU A 55 6.03 -4.07 4.32
C GLU A 55 4.80 -3.77 3.48
N VAL A 56 4.53 -2.48 3.27
CA VAL A 56 3.45 -2.03 2.42
C VAL A 56 4.06 -1.20 1.30
N GLU A 57 4.07 -1.76 0.10
CA GLU A 57 4.47 -1.06 -1.12
C GLU A 57 3.25 -0.41 -1.79
N GLY A 58 3.43 0.79 -2.36
CA GLY A 58 2.38 1.50 -3.10
C GLY A 58 1.48 2.41 -2.24
N VAL A 59 0.80 3.34 -2.92
CA VAL A 59 0.01 4.43 -2.29
C VAL A 59 -1.42 3.99 -1.94
N PHE A 60 -1.85 2.78 -2.32
CA PHE A 60 -3.25 2.35 -2.27
C PHE A 60 -3.52 1.06 -1.50
N SER A 61 -2.54 0.54 -0.74
CA SER A 61 -2.77 -0.64 0.07
C SER A 61 -3.87 -0.41 1.11
N ARG A 62 -4.78 -1.37 1.22
CA ARG A 62 -5.87 -1.39 2.19
C ARG A 62 -5.59 -2.28 3.39
N LEU A 63 -4.35 -2.75 3.52
CA LEU A 63 -3.95 -3.60 4.64
C LEU A 63 -4.10 -2.86 5.97
N GLN A 64 -4.75 -3.53 6.91
CA GLN A 64 -4.93 -3.05 8.27
C GLN A 64 -4.56 -4.15 9.26
N PRO A 65 -3.95 -3.82 10.41
CA PRO A 65 -3.73 -4.80 11.45
C PRO A 65 -5.06 -5.36 11.99
N GLY A 66 -5.12 -6.67 12.17
CA GLY A 66 -6.21 -7.34 12.90
C GLY A 66 -5.85 -7.49 14.37
N MET A 67 -6.81 -7.43 15.29
CA MET A 67 -6.56 -7.59 16.72
C MET A 67 -7.59 -8.52 17.36
N ALA A 68 -7.13 -9.63 17.91
CA ALA A 68 -7.96 -10.58 18.65
C ALA A 68 -7.05 -11.50 19.48
N TYR A 69 -7.62 -12.25 20.43
CA TYR A 69 -6.90 -13.31 21.15
C TYR A 69 -5.59 -12.87 21.83
N GLY A 70 -5.52 -11.61 22.31
CA GLY A 70 -4.32 -11.05 22.92
C GLY A 70 -3.17 -10.80 21.95
N LYS A 71 -3.44 -10.75 20.64
CA LYS A 71 -2.45 -10.55 19.59
C LYS A 71 -2.88 -9.45 18.61
N VAL A 72 -1.87 -8.80 18.05
CA VAL A 72 -1.96 -7.95 16.86
C VAL A 72 -1.40 -8.74 15.69
N TYR A 73 -2.18 -8.85 14.63
CA TYR A 73 -1.83 -9.54 13.39
C TYR A 73 -1.57 -8.50 12.31
N VAL A 74 -0.43 -8.60 11.66
CA VAL A 74 0.00 -7.66 10.62
C VAL A 74 0.39 -8.44 9.37
N ALA A 75 0.01 -7.93 8.21
CA ALA A 75 0.39 -8.49 6.92
C ALA A 75 1.00 -7.40 6.03
N GLY A 76 1.86 -7.80 5.11
CA GLY A 76 2.52 -6.91 4.17
C GLY A 76 2.42 -7.41 2.73
N THR A 77 2.46 -6.50 1.77
CA THR A 77 2.46 -6.78 0.32
C THR A 77 3.64 -7.66 -0.08
N ASN A 78 4.72 -7.66 0.71
CA ASN A 78 5.84 -8.57 0.54
C ASN A 78 5.55 -10.03 0.96
N GLY A 79 4.30 -10.39 1.32
CA GLY A 79 3.93 -11.78 1.66
C GLY A 79 4.23 -12.19 3.10
N GLU A 80 4.64 -11.25 3.95
CA GLU A 80 4.88 -11.51 5.37
C GLU A 80 3.58 -11.37 6.16
N VAL A 81 3.31 -12.32 7.07
CA VAL A 81 2.27 -12.22 8.09
C VAL A 81 2.88 -12.51 9.45
N GLU A 82 2.59 -11.67 10.43
CA GLU A 82 3.09 -11.83 11.80
C GLU A 82 1.96 -11.71 12.81
N ALA A 83 2.07 -12.45 13.90
CA ALA A 83 1.34 -12.17 15.13
C ALA A 83 2.30 -11.66 16.19
N ARG A 84 1.88 -10.62 16.89
CA ARG A 84 2.63 -10.01 17.99
C ARG A 84 1.75 -9.92 19.22
N ASN A 85 2.34 -10.06 20.39
CA ASN A 85 1.63 -9.91 21.65
C ASN A 85 1.06 -8.49 21.76
N LEU A 86 -0.20 -8.36 22.16
CA LEU A 86 -0.90 -7.08 22.21
C LEU A 86 -0.35 -6.14 23.29
N GLU A 87 0.16 -6.67 24.39
CA GLU A 87 0.60 -5.88 25.56
C GLU A 87 2.00 -5.29 25.37
N ASP A 88 2.92 -6.03 24.73
CA ASP A 88 4.34 -5.64 24.64
C ASP A 88 4.91 -5.63 23.21
N GLY A 89 4.12 -6.03 22.21
CA GLY A 89 4.54 -6.04 20.81
C GLY A 89 5.57 -7.11 20.45
N LYS A 90 5.89 -8.06 21.35
CA LYS A 90 6.82 -9.15 21.05
C LYS A 90 6.26 -10.08 19.98
N LEU A 91 7.15 -10.54 19.10
CA LEU A 91 6.80 -11.53 18.08
C LEU A 91 6.35 -12.85 18.73
N VAL A 92 5.17 -13.34 18.32
CA VAL A 92 4.64 -14.65 18.70
C VAL A 92 4.94 -15.66 17.60
N TRP A 93 4.54 -15.34 16.37
CA TRP A 93 4.87 -16.14 15.19
C TRP A 93 4.99 -15.25 13.96
N LYS A 94 5.67 -15.79 12.94
CA LYS A 94 5.84 -15.17 11.62
C LYS A 94 5.71 -16.23 10.53
N LYS A 95 5.04 -15.87 9.44
CA LYS A 95 4.86 -16.70 8.25
C LYS A 95 5.21 -15.88 7.01
N LYS A 96 6.17 -16.37 6.24
CA LYS A 96 6.42 -15.90 4.87
C LYS A 96 5.60 -16.75 3.91
N MET A 97 4.88 -16.08 3.01
CA MET A 97 4.17 -16.70 1.90
C MET A 97 4.75 -16.17 0.58
N ASP A 98 4.65 -16.98 -0.46
CA ASP A 98 5.11 -16.65 -1.81
C ASP A 98 3.97 -16.02 -2.62
N VAL A 99 3.35 -14.97 -2.06
CA VAL A 99 2.21 -14.26 -2.63
C VAL A 99 2.30 -12.78 -2.29
N ILE A 100 1.72 -11.93 -3.14
CA ILE A 100 1.52 -10.50 -2.84
C ILE A 100 0.20 -10.37 -2.07
N ILE A 101 0.25 -9.93 -0.83
CA ILE A 101 -0.94 -9.77 0.02
C ILE A 101 -1.51 -8.36 -0.18
N GLU A 102 -2.77 -8.27 -0.63
CA GLU A 102 -3.46 -7.01 -0.93
C GLU A 102 -4.63 -6.72 0.03
N SER A 103 -5.11 -7.76 0.72
CA SER A 103 -6.22 -7.67 1.65
C SER A 103 -5.98 -8.43 2.94
N GLY A 104 -6.54 -7.91 4.02
CA GLY A 104 -6.37 -8.41 5.37
C GLY A 104 -6.05 -7.27 6.34
N VAL A 105 -5.95 -7.55 7.63
CA VAL A 105 -6.03 -8.88 8.27
C VAL A 105 -7.38 -9.05 8.95
N ALA A 106 -8.17 -10.03 8.52
CA ALA A 106 -9.42 -10.40 9.19
C ALA A 106 -9.16 -11.51 10.21
N VAL A 107 -9.72 -11.39 11.42
CA VAL A 107 -9.48 -12.36 12.50
C VAL A 107 -10.76 -12.70 13.24
N ALA A 108 -11.16 -13.96 13.19
CA ALA A 108 -12.32 -14.50 13.90
C ALA A 108 -12.15 -16.01 14.08
N ASP A 109 -12.81 -16.60 15.07
CA ASP A 109 -12.79 -18.04 15.38
C ASP A 109 -11.41 -18.70 15.38
N ARG A 110 -10.38 -17.98 15.87
CA ARG A 110 -8.96 -18.40 15.87
C ARG A 110 -8.37 -18.63 14.46
N ILE A 111 -8.94 -17.97 13.47
CA ILE A 111 -8.46 -17.96 12.10
C ILE A 111 -8.07 -16.54 11.73
N VAL A 112 -6.90 -16.41 11.09
CA VAL A 112 -6.40 -15.19 10.47
C VAL A 112 -6.55 -15.35 8.97
N VAL A 113 -7.25 -14.43 8.31
CA VAL A 113 -7.48 -14.49 6.87
C VAL A 113 -6.82 -13.30 6.18
N VAL A 114 -6.09 -13.61 5.10
CA VAL A 114 -5.52 -12.64 4.16
C VAL A 114 -5.91 -12.99 2.72
N GLY A 115 -5.93 -11.98 1.86
CA GLY A 115 -6.22 -12.10 0.43
C GLY A 115 -5.02 -11.67 -0.40
N SER A 116 -4.69 -12.44 -1.44
CA SER A 116 -3.63 -12.11 -2.38
C SER A 116 -4.12 -11.33 -3.61
N GLN A 117 -3.18 -10.68 -4.29
CA GLN A 117 -3.40 -10.00 -5.56
C GLN A 117 -3.98 -10.93 -6.64
N GLU A 118 -3.57 -12.20 -6.64
CA GLU A 118 -4.00 -13.22 -7.60
C GLU A 118 -5.32 -13.92 -7.20
N GLY A 119 -5.99 -13.44 -6.15
CA GLY A 119 -7.28 -13.97 -5.72
C GLY A 119 -7.19 -15.18 -4.79
N GLU A 120 -6.05 -15.42 -4.14
CA GLU A 120 -5.97 -16.47 -3.12
C GLU A 120 -6.50 -15.95 -1.78
N VAL A 121 -7.47 -16.66 -1.21
CA VAL A 121 -7.87 -16.52 0.19
C VAL A 121 -7.08 -17.53 1.01
N ILE A 122 -6.31 -17.04 1.97
CA ILE A 122 -5.43 -17.88 2.79
C ILE A 122 -5.84 -17.73 4.24
N ALA A 123 -6.12 -18.86 4.90
CA ALA A 123 -6.44 -18.90 6.31
C ALA A 123 -5.29 -19.53 7.10
N LEU A 124 -4.89 -18.83 8.15
CA LEU A 124 -3.86 -19.27 9.08
C LEU A 124 -4.47 -19.50 10.45
N ASP A 125 -3.93 -20.47 11.19
CA ASP A 125 -4.21 -20.64 12.60
C ASP A 125 -3.69 -19.42 13.38
N ALA A 126 -4.57 -18.80 14.18
CA ALA A 126 -4.25 -17.58 14.90
C ALA A 126 -3.21 -17.77 16.02
N GLU A 127 -3.02 -19.01 16.49
CA GLU A 127 -2.06 -19.37 17.53
C GLU A 127 -0.68 -19.68 16.95
N THR A 128 -0.62 -20.43 15.85
CA THR A 128 0.64 -20.98 15.31
C THR A 128 1.12 -20.31 14.02
N GLY A 129 0.22 -19.66 13.26
CA GLY A 129 0.49 -19.16 11.92
C GLY A 129 0.58 -20.27 10.86
N GLU A 130 0.21 -21.50 11.19
CA GLU A 130 0.12 -22.60 10.23
C GLU A 130 -1.04 -22.37 9.25
N GLU A 131 -0.83 -22.71 7.99
CA GLU A 131 -1.88 -22.59 6.97
C GLU A 131 -2.93 -23.69 7.19
N LEU A 132 -4.17 -23.28 7.44
CA LEU A 132 -5.31 -24.18 7.64
C LEU A 132 -5.91 -24.58 6.29
N TRP A 133 -6.07 -23.61 5.41
CA TRP A 133 -6.59 -23.81 4.06
C TRP A 133 -6.24 -22.63 3.15
N ARG A 134 -6.34 -22.88 1.85
CA ARG A 134 -6.17 -21.91 0.78
C ARG A 134 -7.17 -22.18 -0.34
N ASN A 135 -7.81 -21.13 -0.83
CA ASN A 135 -8.77 -21.23 -1.93
C ASN A 135 -8.51 -20.11 -2.94
N LEU A 136 -8.61 -20.43 -4.23
CA LEU A 136 -8.55 -19.44 -5.31
C LEU A 136 -9.96 -18.97 -5.66
N VAL A 137 -10.19 -17.66 -5.63
CA VAL A 137 -11.44 -17.05 -6.10
C VAL A 137 -11.25 -16.45 -7.50
N SER A 138 -12.34 -16.02 -8.14
CA SER A 138 -12.32 -15.62 -9.55
C SER A 138 -11.64 -14.28 -9.85
N SER A 139 -11.22 -13.52 -8.83
CA SER A 139 -10.66 -12.18 -8.98
C SER A 139 -9.86 -11.76 -7.74
N GLU A 140 -9.16 -10.64 -7.86
CA GLU A 140 -8.40 -10.02 -6.78
C GLU A 140 -9.27 -9.68 -5.56
N ILE A 141 -8.69 -9.80 -4.38
CA ILE A 141 -9.35 -9.49 -3.11
C ILE A 141 -8.80 -8.18 -2.59
N ILE A 142 -9.58 -7.11 -2.74
CA ILE A 142 -9.19 -5.74 -2.33
C ILE A 142 -9.89 -5.25 -1.05
N SER A 143 -10.64 -6.14 -0.38
CA SER A 143 -11.35 -5.81 0.87
C SER A 143 -11.18 -6.95 1.86
N PRO A 144 -10.93 -6.64 3.15
CA PRO A 144 -10.82 -7.68 4.17
C PRO A 144 -12.14 -8.41 4.31
N ALA A 145 -12.09 -9.67 4.75
CA ALA A 145 -13.30 -10.36 5.19
C ALA A 145 -13.94 -9.58 6.36
N ALA A 146 -15.26 -9.50 6.36
CA ALA A 146 -16.05 -8.79 7.37
C ALA A 146 -16.06 -9.51 8.72
#